data_AF-A0A9X1RBI8-F1
#
_entry.id   AF-A0A9X1RBI8-F1
#
_cell.length_a   1.000
_cell.length_b   1.000
_cell.length_c   1.000
_cell.angle_alpha   90.00
_cell.angle_beta   90.00
_cell.angle_gamma   90.00
#
_symmetry.space_group_name_H-M   'P 1'
#
loop_
_entity.id
_entity.type
_entity.pdbx_description
1 polymer ?
#
loop_
_entity_poly.entity_id
_entity_poly.type
_entity_poly.pdbx_seq_one_letter_code
_entity_poly.pdbx_strand_id
1 'polypeptide(L)'
;MAGEPDYANYTRCMEEIKRRQIAIDEILYERKTTSFKYTNIEFVALQFRKIFELVILATLTSHQHLFEGLTRKLAKEWQVTKIVVIVKSKNPGFFPNPIDRVPSTNKSAKDEWKPVSVGFLTLDELVEAHGKIGTLMHANNPYREEQSLNELESLFPSWRERLIRLLNHHLIKFPDDETILYVGMQSAETGSVHTALFKKQA
;
A
#
# COMPACT_ATOMS: atom_id res chain seq x y z
N MET A 1 -16.80 -12.42 -23.57
CA MET A 1 -16.01 -11.25 -23.14
C MET A 1 -14.83 -11.80 -22.36
N ALA A 2 -13.60 -11.66 -22.88
CA ALA A 2 -12.42 -12.09 -22.16
C ALA A 2 -12.36 -11.30 -20.85
N GLY A 3 -12.40 -11.99 -19.71
CA GLY A 3 -12.35 -11.35 -18.40
C GLY A 3 -11.09 -10.49 -18.30
N GLU A 4 -11.22 -9.30 -17.73
CA GLU A 4 -10.06 -8.46 -17.40
C GLU A 4 -9.02 -9.30 -16.65
N PRO A 5 -7.71 -9.09 -16.91
CA PRO A 5 -6.68 -9.79 -16.15
C PRO A 5 -6.86 -9.55 -14.65
N ASP A 6 -6.70 -10.61 -13.84
CA ASP A 6 -6.93 -10.63 -12.38
C ASP A 6 -6.25 -9.44 -11.66
N TYR A 7 -5.13 -8.93 -12.21
CA TYR A 7 -4.35 -7.83 -11.65
C TYR A 7 -4.80 -6.40 -12.04
N ALA A 8 -5.82 -6.20 -12.89
CA ALA A 8 -6.28 -4.86 -13.30
C ALA A 8 -6.77 -4.02 -12.10
N ASN A 9 -7.47 -4.66 -11.16
CA ASN A 9 -7.89 -4.04 -9.92
C ASN A 9 -6.72 -3.64 -9.02
N TYR A 10 -5.66 -4.45 -8.99
CA TYR A 10 -4.44 -4.13 -8.26
C TYR A 10 -3.82 -2.84 -8.80
N THR A 11 -3.67 -2.73 -10.13
CA THR A 11 -3.18 -1.51 -10.80
C THR A 11 -4.02 -0.28 -10.45
N ARG A 12 -5.35 -0.42 -10.43
CA ARG A 12 -6.27 0.67 -10.05
C ARG A 12 -6.05 1.12 -8.60
N CYS A 13 -5.87 0.19 -7.67
CA CYS A 13 -5.54 0.51 -6.28
C CYS A 13 -4.20 1.26 -6.18
N MET A 14 -3.17 0.83 -6.92
CA MET A 14 -1.87 1.50 -6.94
C MET A 14 -1.96 2.92 -7.51
N GLU A 15 -2.76 3.16 -8.55
CA GLU A 15 -3.00 4.50 -9.08
C GLU A 15 -3.74 5.40 -8.08
N GLU A 16 -4.69 4.85 -7.31
CA GLU A 16 -5.33 5.59 -6.23
C GLU A 16 -4.32 5.95 -5.13
N ILE A 17 -3.48 5.00 -4.71
CA ILE A 17 -2.39 5.24 -3.74
C ILE A 17 -1.49 6.38 -4.22
N LYS A 18 -1.09 6.39 -5.49
CA LYS A 18 -0.24 7.45 -6.07
C LYS A 18 -0.89 8.84 -5.94
N ARG A 19 -2.19 8.95 -6.25
CA ARG A 19 -2.93 10.23 -6.11
C ARG A 19 -3.03 10.67 -4.65
N ARG A 20 -3.23 9.72 -3.72
CA ARG A 20 -3.26 10.01 -2.28
C ARG A 20 -1.89 10.43 -1.75
N GLN A 21 -0.81 9.82 -2.22
CA GLN A 21 0.56 10.25 -1.92
C GLN A 21 0.81 11.69 -2.38
N ILE A 22 0.39 12.05 -3.60
CA ILE A 22 0.48 13.43 -4.07
C ILE A 22 -0.28 14.36 -3.12
N ALA A 23 -1.50 14.00 -2.69
CA ALA A 23 -2.27 14.82 -1.76
C ALA A 23 -1.59 14.98 -0.39
N ILE A 24 -0.92 13.93 0.11
CA ILE A 24 -0.09 14.00 1.33
C ILE A 24 1.06 15.00 1.12
N ASP A 25 1.78 14.87 0.00
CA ASP A 25 2.93 15.71 -0.34
C ASP A 25 2.56 17.19 -0.44
N GLU A 26 1.39 17.49 -1.02
CA GLU A 26 0.90 18.88 -1.10
C GLU A 26 0.75 19.53 0.28
N ILE A 27 0.32 18.78 1.29
CA ILE A 27 0.18 19.29 2.67
C ILE A 27 1.52 19.27 3.40
N LEU A 28 2.28 18.17 3.34
CA LEU A 28 3.56 18.02 4.04
C LEU A 28 4.61 19.03 3.59
N TYR A 29 4.61 19.41 2.32
CA TYR A 29 5.51 20.43 1.76
C TYR A 29 4.89 21.82 1.70
N GLU A 30 3.79 22.04 2.44
CA GLU A 30 3.12 23.35 2.59
C GLU A 30 2.70 24.00 1.25
N ARG A 31 2.51 23.19 0.19
CA ARG A 31 2.04 23.66 -1.12
C ARG A 31 0.53 23.95 -1.10
N LYS A 32 -0.21 23.26 -0.23
CA LYS A 32 -1.64 23.46 0.02
C LYS A 32 -1.93 23.36 1.52
N THR A 33 -3.12 23.79 1.91
CA THR A 33 -3.60 23.74 3.30
C THR A 33 -5.12 23.53 3.35
N THR A 34 -5.60 22.89 4.41
CA THR A 34 -7.02 22.80 4.81
C THR A 34 -7.39 23.92 5.80
N SER A 35 -6.74 25.08 5.66
CA SER A 35 -6.88 26.30 6.46
C SER A 35 -6.24 26.28 7.86
N PHE A 36 -6.27 25.15 8.58
CA PHE A 36 -5.75 25.05 9.94
C PHE A 36 -4.76 23.89 10.09
N LYS A 37 -3.84 24.00 11.05
CA LYS A 37 -2.83 22.96 11.30
C LYS A 37 -3.46 21.62 11.66
N TYR A 38 -4.43 21.61 12.58
CA TYR A 38 -5.06 20.36 13.01
C TYR A 38 -5.81 19.68 11.86
N THR A 39 -6.49 20.45 10.99
CA THR A 39 -7.16 19.88 9.81
C THR A 39 -6.17 19.35 8.78
N ASN A 40 -4.97 19.93 8.66
CA ASN A 40 -3.90 19.40 7.80
C ASN A 40 -3.45 18.02 8.31
N ILE A 41 -3.25 17.89 9.62
CA ILE A 41 -2.84 16.64 10.27
C ILE A 41 -3.92 15.57 10.08
N GLU A 42 -5.19 15.90 10.33
CA GLU A 42 -6.33 15.01 10.12
C GLU A 42 -6.44 14.54 8.66
N PHE A 43 -6.27 15.47 7.71
CA PHE A 43 -6.32 15.16 6.29
C PHE A 43 -5.20 14.18 5.90
N VAL A 44 -3.96 14.44 6.29
CA VAL A 44 -2.81 13.56 6.00
C VAL A 44 -3.00 12.19 6.66
N ALA A 45 -3.46 12.15 7.92
CA ALA A 45 -3.77 10.92 8.63
C ALA A 45 -4.82 10.08 7.88
N LEU A 46 -5.89 10.71 7.40
CA LEU A 46 -6.94 10.05 6.62
C LEU A 46 -6.38 9.47 5.31
N GLN A 47 -5.50 10.20 4.61
CA GLN A 47 -4.87 9.68 3.39
C GLN A 47 -4.01 8.45 3.67
N PHE A 48 -3.17 8.48 4.71
CA PHE A 48 -2.38 7.31 5.12
C PHE A 48 -3.28 6.12 5.47
N ARG A 49 -4.34 6.34 6.25
CA ARG A 49 -5.30 5.29 6.60
C ARG A 49 -5.87 4.61 5.36
N LYS A 50 -6.28 5.40 4.37
CA LYS A 50 -6.81 4.88 3.09
C LYS A 50 -5.76 4.15 2.28
N ILE A 51 -4.52 4.66 2.24
CA ILE A 51 -3.41 3.96 1.59
C ILE A 51 -3.14 2.61 2.25
N PHE A 52 -3.07 2.55 3.58
CA PHE A 52 -2.83 1.30 4.31
C PHE A 52 -3.95 0.28 4.04
N GLU A 53 -5.21 0.71 4.06
CA GLU A 53 -6.35 -0.12 3.67
C GLU A 53 -6.20 -0.61 2.22
N LEU A 54 -5.86 0.27 1.27
CA LEU A 54 -5.66 -0.08 -0.14
C LEU A 54 -4.50 -1.07 -0.35
N VAL A 55 -3.37 -0.93 0.34
CA VAL A 55 -2.24 -1.86 0.23
C VAL A 55 -2.68 -3.27 0.60
N ILE A 56 -3.45 -3.43 1.68
CA ILE A 56 -3.94 -4.74 2.11
C ILE A 56 -5.02 -5.25 1.15
N LEU A 57 -5.98 -4.40 0.77
CA LEU A 57 -7.11 -4.81 -0.08
C LEU A 57 -6.71 -5.10 -1.53
N ALA A 58 -5.73 -4.38 -2.09
CA ALA A 58 -5.29 -4.59 -3.47
C ALA A 58 -4.88 -6.06 -3.72
N THR A 59 -4.26 -6.68 -2.72
CA THR A 59 -3.81 -8.08 -2.78
C THR A 59 -4.95 -9.09 -2.85
N LEU A 60 -6.15 -8.73 -2.37
CA LEU A 60 -7.36 -9.53 -2.55
C LEU A 60 -7.84 -9.48 -4.00
N THR A 61 -7.67 -8.32 -4.63
CA THR A 61 -8.22 -8.06 -5.96
C THR A 61 -7.46 -8.76 -7.07
N SER A 62 -6.18 -9.10 -6.84
CA SER A 62 -5.38 -9.91 -7.77
C SER A 62 -5.69 -11.41 -7.69
N HIS A 63 -6.64 -11.81 -6.86
CA HIS A 63 -6.99 -13.20 -6.59
C HIS A 63 -8.50 -13.37 -6.40
N GLN A 64 -9.31 -12.72 -7.24
CA GLN A 64 -10.74 -12.57 -6.98
C GLN A 64 -11.44 -13.91 -6.68
N HIS A 65 -11.06 -14.97 -7.41
CA HIS A 65 -11.58 -16.33 -7.25
C HIS A 65 -11.31 -16.96 -5.87
N LEU A 66 -10.19 -16.62 -5.20
CA LEU A 66 -9.85 -17.16 -3.86
C LEU A 66 -10.65 -16.51 -2.73
N PHE A 67 -11.22 -15.34 -3.00
CA PHE A 67 -11.99 -14.54 -2.05
C PHE A 67 -13.48 -14.46 -2.40
N GLU A 68 -13.94 -15.27 -3.36
CA GLU A 68 -15.36 -15.45 -3.65
C GLU A 68 -16.12 -15.87 -2.38
N GLY A 69 -17.22 -15.18 -2.09
CA GLY A 69 -18.01 -15.38 -0.86
C GLY A 69 -17.47 -14.64 0.38
N LEU A 70 -16.16 -14.36 0.46
CA LEU A 70 -15.58 -13.51 1.51
C LEU A 70 -15.70 -12.02 1.22
N THR A 71 -15.89 -11.63 -0.04
CA THR A 71 -15.99 -10.23 -0.48
C THR A 71 -17.04 -9.44 0.30
N ARG A 72 -18.21 -10.04 0.58
CA ARG A 72 -19.27 -9.41 1.40
C ARG A 72 -18.89 -9.22 2.86
N LYS A 73 -18.09 -10.12 3.43
CA LYS A 73 -17.60 -10.04 4.81
C LYS A 73 -16.51 -8.97 4.92
N LEU A 74 -15.59 -8.95 3.96
CA LEU A 74 -14.50 -7.98 3.87
C LEU A 74 -15.02 -6.56 3.58
N ALA A 75 -16.10 -6.42 2.80
CA ALA A 75 -16.73 -5.12 2.54
C ALA A 75 -17.26 -4.41 3.79
N LYS A 76 -17.54 -5.15 4.88
CA LYS A 76 -18.02 -4.61 6.15
C LYS A 76 -16.93 -4.50 7.21
N GLU A 77 -15.74 -5.03 6.93
CA GLU A 77 -14.63 -5.03 7.88
C GLU A 77 -13.75 -3.82 7.60
N TRP A 78 -13.59 -2.98 8.62
CA TRP A 78 -12.75 -1.78 8.56
C TRP A 78 -11.51 -1.91 9.44
N GLN A 79 -11.45 -2.95 10.28
CA GLN A 79 -10.28 -3.25 11.09
C GLN A 79 -9.25 -3.99 10.25
N VAL A 80 -8.16 -3.30 9.92
CA VAL A 80 -7.06 -3.86 9.11
C VAL A 80 -6.50 -5.14 9.71
N THR A 81 -6.41 -5.25 11.04
CA THR A 81 -5.98 -6.48 11.74
C THR A 81 -6.81 -7.71 11.33
N LYS A 82 -8.14 -7.59 11.28
CA LYS A 82 -9.03 -8.69 10.90
C LYS A 82 -8.94 -9.00 9.41
N ILE A 83 -8.82 -7.97 8.57
CA ILE A 83 -8.61 -8.16 7.12
C ILE A 83 -7.32 -8.94 6.89
N VAL A 84 -6.22 -8.54 7.55
CA VAL A 84 -4.90 -9.18 7.44
C VAL A 84 -4.97 -10.66 7.82
N VAL A 85 -5.63 -11.02 8.93
CA VAL A 85 -5.79 -12.43 9.33
C VAL A 85 -6.49 -13.24 8.23
N ILE A 86 -7.57 -12.69 7.66
CA ILE A 86 -8.31 -13.33 6.58
C ILE A 86 -7.44 -13.49 5.33
N VAL A 87 -6.79 -12.41 4.88
CA VAL A 87 -5.96 -12.42 3.66
C VAL A 87 -4.79 -13.38 3.80
N LYS A 88 -4.07 -13.31 4.93
CA LYS A 88 -2.89 -14.14 5.20
C LYS A 88 -3.23 -15.63 5.24
N SER A 89 -4.44 -15.99 5.69
CA SER A 89 -4.91 -17.38 5.68
C SER A 89 -5.11 -17.96 4.27
N LYS A 90 -5.32 -17.09 3.27
CA LYS A 90 -5.55 -17.47 1.87
C LYS A 90 -4.31 -17.30 1.00
N ASN A 91 -3.52 -16.27 1.27
CA ASN A 91 -2.26 -16.00 0.61
C ASN A 91 -1.24 -15.51 1.65
N PRO A 92 -0.35 -16.38 2.16
CA PRO A 92 0.71 -15.94 3.07
C PRO A 92 1.69 -14.92 2.44
N GLY A 93 1.87 -14.97 1.12
CA GLY A 93 2.74 -14.08 0.33
C GLY A 93 2.06 -12.83 -0.21
N PHE A 94 0.90 -12.46 0.32
CA PHE A 94 0.07 -11.35 -0.20
C PHE A 94 0.76 -9.99 -0.13
N PHE A 95 1.55 -9.74 0.91
CA PHE A 95 2.10 -8.43 1.19
C PHE A 95 3.19 -8.05 0.15
N PRO A 96 3.27 -6.79 -0.30
CA PRO A 96 4.29 -6.35 -1.26
C PRO A 96 5.71 -6.68 -0.80
N ASN A 97 6.49 -7.28 -1.70
CA ASN A 97 7.91 -7.55 -1.49
C ASN A 97 8.74 -6.53 -2.30
N PRO A 98 9.32 -5.51 -1.66
CA PRO A 98 10.03 -4.45 -2.35
C PRO A 98 11.32 -4.97 -2.99
N ILE A 99 11.63 -4.46 -4.18
CA ILE A 99 12.82 -4.79 -4.95
C ILE A 99 13.50 -3.55 -5.52
N ASP A 100 14.80 -3.63 -5.72
CA ASP A 100 15.57 -2.71 -6.55
C ASP A 100 15.80 -3.34 -7.93
N ARG A 101 15.70 -2.51 -8.97
CA ARG A 101 16.14 -2.86 -10.33
C ARG A 101 17.56 -2.36 -10.50
N VAL A 102 18.50 -3.28 -10.68
CA VAL A 102 19.89 -2.95 -10.94
C VAL A 102 20.29 -3.41 -12.34
N PRO A 103 21.27 -2.76 -13.00
CA PRO A 103 21.77 -3.23 -14.28
C PRO A 103 22.20 -4.69 -14.21
N SER A 104 21.69 -5.49 -15.15
CA SER A 104 22.01 -6.90 -15.26
C SER A 104 23.40 -7.11 -15.85
N THR A 105 24.10 -8.13 -15.36
CA THR A 105 25.35 -8.60 -15.97
C THR A 105 25.13 -9.60 -17.10
N ASN A 106 23.91 -10.14 -17.20
CA ASN A 106 23.49 -11.08 -18.23
C ASN A 106 23.03 -10.34 -19.50
N LYS A 107 23.56 -10.73 -20.68
CA LYS A 107 23.19 -10.13 -21.97
C LYS A 107 21.73 -10.34 -22.37
N SER A 108 21.03 -11.31 -21.76
CA SER A 108 19.62 -11.61 -22.09
C SER A 108 18.60 -10.78 -21.29
N ALA A 109 19.02 -10.05 -20.26
CA ALA A 109 18.14 -9.21 -19.45
C ALA A 109 18.77 -7.83 -19.24
N LYS A 110 17.98 -6.76 -19.30
CA LYS A 110 18.48 -5.40 -19.08
C LYS A 110 18.75 -5.12 -17.60
N ASP A 111 17.86 -5.62 -16.74
CA ASP A 111 17.92 -5.41 -15.29
C ASP A 111 17.77 -6.73 -14.52
N GLU A 112 18.37 -6.78 -13.34
CA GLU A 112 18.19 -7.81 -12.31
C GLU A 112 17.37 -7.24 -11.14
N TRP A 113 16.60 -8.10 -10.47
CA TRP A 113 15.83 -7.74 -9.28
C TRP A 113 16.61 -8.11 -8.02
N LYS A 114 16.85 -7.13 -7.15
CA LYS A 114 17.46 -7.33 -5.83
C LYS A 114 16.45 -7.06 -4.73
N PRO A 115 16.19 -8.03 -3.82
CA PRO A 115 15.30 -7.80 -2.69
C PRO A 115 15.78 -6.62 -1.82
N VAL A 116 14.84 -5.78 -1.40
CA VAL A 116 15.08 -4.74 -0.40
C VAL A 116 14.85 -5.34 0.97
N SER A 117 15.84 -5.24 1.87
CA SER A 117 15.76 -5.81 3.22
C SER A 117 15.44 -4.80 4.33
N VAL A 118 15.60 -3.50 4.07
CA VAL A 118 15.45 -2.44 5.09
C VAL A 118 14.80 -1.17 4.52
N GLY A 119 14.30 -0.32 5.41
CA GLY A 119 13.81 1.01 5.07
C GLY A 119 12.44 1.07 4.39
N PHE A 120 11.72 -0.06 4.30
CA PHE A 120 10.34 -0.10 3.85
C PHE A 120 9.37 -0.31 5.02
N LEU A 121 8.09 -0.05 4.80
CA LEU A 121 7.04 -0.25 5.79
C LEU A 121 6.65 -1.73 5.83
N THR A 122 6.88 -2.41 6.96
CA THR A 122 6.47 -3.82 7.12
C THR A 122 4.97 -3.93 7.37
N LEU A 123 4.43 -5.14 7.26
CA LEU A 123 3.01 -5.41 7.54
C LEU A 123 2.65 -5.03 8.99
N ASP A 124 3.47 -5.40 9.96
CA ASP A 124 3.19 -5.15 11.38
C ASP A 124 3.21 -3.65 11.70
N GLU A 125 4.16 -2.91 11.12
CA GLU A 125 4.23 -1.46 11.28
C GLU A 125 3.08 -0.74 10.57
N LEU A 126 2.63 -1.25 9.42
CA LEU A 126 1.44 -0.74 8.73
C LEU A 126 0.19 -0.93 9.61
N VAL A 127 0.03 -2.10 10.23
CA VAL A 127 -1.06 -2.39 11.16
C VAL A 127 -1.01 -1.48 12.38
N GLU A 128 0.18 -1.29 12.95
CA GLU A 128 0.39 -0.39 14.09
C GLU A 128 0.05 1.07 13.73
N ALA A 129 0.56 1.56 12.59
CA ALA A 129 0.30 2.90 12.09
C ALA A 129 -1.19 3.13 11.81
N HIS A 130 -1.87 2.15 11.21
CA HIS A 130 -3.33 2.20 11.00
C HIS A 130 -4.09 2.31 12.33
N GLY A 131 -3.68 1.53 13.34
CA GLY A 131 -4.24 1.59 14.69
C GLY A 131 -4.07 2.97 15.34
N LYS A 132 -2.86 3.55 15.26
CA LYS A 132 -2.56 4.90 15.79
C LYS A 132 -3.41 5.99 15.14
N ILE A 133 -3.57 5.95 13.81
CA ILE A 133 -4.47 6.88 13.11
C ILE A 133 -5.92 6.66 13.55
N GLY A 134 -6.31 5.39 13.74
CA GLY A 134 -7.65 5.00 14.16
C GLY A 134 -8.13 5.70 15.42
N THR A 135 -7.27 5.85 16.43
CA THR A 135 -7.64 6.52 17.68
C THR A 135 -7.88 8.02 17.49
N LEU A 136 -7.16 8.65 16.56
CA LEU A 136 -7.20 10.09 16.30
C LEU A 136 -8.37 10.54 15.42
N MET A 137 -9.00 9.63 14.68
CA MET A 137 -10.17 9.95 13.85
C MET A 137 -11.48 10.11 14.65
N HIS A 138 -11.44 9.88 15.96
CA HIS A 138 -12.58 10.10 16.84
C HIS A 138 -12.46 11.47 17.50
N ALA A 139 -13.58 12.19 17.58
CA ALA A 139 -13.63 13.40 18.39
C ALA A 139 -13.25 13.07 19.84
N ASN A 140 -12.31 13.84 20.39
CA ASN A 140 -11.87 13.64 21.77
C ASN A 140 -12.95 14.11 22.74
N ASN A 141 -13.02 13.42 23.89
CA ASN A 141 -13.77 13.91 25.03
C ASN A 141 -13.08 15.19 25.55
N PRO A 142 -13.80 16.31 25.74
CA PRO A 142 -13.21 17.57 26.23
C PRO A 142 -12.54 17.48 27.62
N TYR A 143 -12.78 16.39 28.36
CA TYR A 143 -12.17 16.13 29.67
C TYR A 143 -10.99 15.15 29.64
N ARG A 144 -10.57 14.69 28.45
CA ARG A 144 -9.43 13.80 28.27
C ARG A 144 -8.20 14.60 27.83
N GLU A 145 -7.01 14.20 28.26
CA GLU A 145 -5.77 14.73 27.69
C GLU A 145 -5.79 14.58 26.17
N GLU A 146 -5.52 15.69 25.49
CA GLU A 146 -5.47 15.75 24.03
C GLU A 146 -4.33 14.85 23.56
N GLN A 147 -4.63 13.84 22.72
CA GLN A 147 -3.57 13.10 22.05
C GLN A 147 -2.75 14.11 21.24
N SER A 148 -1.42 14.05 21.37
CA SER A 148 -0.54 15.00 20.70
C SER A 148 -0.61 14.82 19.18
N LEU A 149 -1.41 15.66 18.52
CA LEU A 149 -1.45 15.75 17.05
C LEU A 149 -0.05 16.00 16.47
N ASN A 150 0.82 16.69 17.22
CA ASN A 150 2.21 16.93 16.85
C ASN A 150 3.05 15.63 16.86
N GLU A 151 2.80 14.71 17.78
CA GLU A 151 3.47 13.40 17.78
C GLU A 151 3.07 12.61 16.54
N LEU A 152 1.78 12.58 16.18
CA LEU A 152 1.35 11.92 14.94
C LEU A 152 1.99 12.58 13.71
N GLU A 153 1.94 13.91 13.64
CA GLU A 153 2.52 14.69 12.54
C GLU A 153 3.99 14.35 12.32
N SER A 154 4.76 14.18 13.40
CA SER A 154 6.18 13.83 13.34
C SER A 154 6.47 12.48 12.66
N LEU A 155 5.49 11.57 12.60
CA LEU A 155 5.63 10.24 12.00
C LEU A 155 5.39 10.25 10.48
N PHE A 156 4.67 11.24 9.96
CA PHE A 156 4.25 11.26 8.55
C PHE A 156 5.40 11.21 7.55
N PRO A 157 6.53 11.95 7.72
CA PRO A 157 7.64 11.86 6.78
C PRO A 157 8.22 10.44 6.70
N SER A 158 8.40 9.79 7.86
CA SER A 158 8.91 8.41 7.92
C SER A 158 7.94 7.43 7.25
N TRP A 159 6.65 7.50 7.55
CA TRP A 159 5.66 6.64 6.90
C TRP A 159 5.63 6.83 5.39
N ARG A 160 5.72 8.08 4.91
CA ARG A 160 5.77 8.39 3.48
C ARG A 160 6.96 7.72 2.80
N GLU A 161 8.18 7.94 3.31
CA GLU A 161 9.40 7.41 2.70
C GLU A 161 9.40 5.89 2.66
N ARG A 162 8.99 5.26 3.76
CA ARG A 162 8.95 3.80 3.90
C ARG A 162 7.86 3.15 3.05
N LEU A 163 6.73 3.82 2.89
CA LEU A 163 5.66 3.41 1.97
C LEU A 163 6.12 3.51 0.52
N ILE A 164 6.81 4.59 0.15
CA ILE A 164 7.40 4.73 -1.20
C ILE A 164 8.42 3.60 -1.41
N ARG A 165 9.29 3.33 -0.43
CA ARG A 165 10.27 2.24 -0.52
C ARG A 165 9.60 0.87 -0.68
N LEU A 166 8.49 0.64 0.01
CA LEU A 166 7.68 -0.58 -0.09
C LEU A 166 7.10 -0.77 -1.50
N LEU A 167 6.54 0.30 -2.08
CA LEU A 167 5.69 0.19 -3.26
C LEU A 167 6.38 0.56 -4.57
N ASN A 168 7.45 1.37 -4.58
CA ASN A 168 8.00 1.94 -5.81
C ASN A 168 8.23 0.88 -6.90
N HIS A 169 8.95 -0.18 -6.54
CA HIS A 169 9.05 -1.42 -7.31
C HIS A 169 8.85 -2.59 -6.36
N HIS A 170 7.88 -3.45 -6.64
CA HIS A 170 7.57 -4.57 -5.75
C HIS A 170 7.03 -5.78 -6.50
N LEU A 171 7.10 -6.92 -5.81
CA LEU A 171 6.59 -8.20 -6.25
C LEU A 171 5.44 -8.65 -5.34
N ILE A 172 4.39 -9.18 -5.95
CA ILE A 172 3.31 -9.88 -5.26
C ILE A 172 3.37 -11.35 -5.66
N LYS A 173 3.41 -12.24 -4.67
CA LYS A 173 3.37 -13.68 -4.89
C LYS A 173 1.93 -14.17 -4.87
N PHE A 174 1.60 -15.02 -5.82
CA PHE A 174 0.30 -15.66 -5.90
C PHE A 174 0.30 -16.95 -5.06
N PRO A 175 -0.86 -17.42 -4.57
CA PRO A 175 -0.96 -18.64 -3.76
C PRO A 175 -0.54 -19.93 -4.45
N ASP A 176 -0.38 -19.92 -5.76
CA ASP A 176 0.13 -21.06 -6.52
C ASP A 176 1.66 -21.23 -6.38
N ASP A 177 2.36 -20.27 -5.75
CA ASP A 177 3.83 -20.20 -5.61
C ASP A 177 4.62 -20.21 -6.94
N GLU A 178 3.91 -20.16 -8.08
CA GLU A 178 4.47 -20.20 -9.43
C GLU A 178 4.31 -18.86 -10.15
N THR A 179 3.31 -18.06 -9.74
CA THR A 179 2.98 -16.79 -10.37
C THR A 179 3.43 -15.61 -9.51
N ILE A 180 4.09 -14.65 -10.15
CA ILE A 180 4.54 -13.39 -9.56
C ILE A 180 4.03 -12.22 -10.39
N LEU A 181 3.45 -11.23 -9.72
CA LEU A 181 3.15 -9.94 -10.33
C LEU A 181 4.24 -8.94 -9.96
N TYR A 182 4.97 -8.46 -10.97
CA TYR A 182 5.82 -7.29 -10.86
C TYR A 182 4.97 -6.03 -10.97
N VAL A 183 5.28 -5.05 -10.14
CA VAL A 183 4.62 -3.74 -10.13
C VAL A 183 5.67 -2.64 -10.04
N GLY A 184 5.60 -1.68 -10.96
CA GLY A 184 6.35 -0.42 -10.88
C GLY A 184 5.37 0.76 -10.80
N MET A 185 5.50 1.60 -9.78
CA MET A 185 4.57 2.72 -9.53
C MET A 185 4.67 3.85 -10.56
N GLN A 186 5.81 3.92 -11.28
CA GLN A 186 6.07 4.95 -12.26
C GLN A 186 6.80 4.38 -13.48
N SER A 187 6.08 4.26 -14.59
CA SER A 187 6.66 4.02 -15.91
C SER A 187 7.40 5.27 -16.39
N ALA A 188 8.58 5.08 -16.99
CA ALA A 188 9.35 6.17 -17.60
C ALA A 188 8.61 6.81 -18.80
N GLU A 189 7.74 6.06 -19.47
CA GLU A 189 7.03 6.53 -20.67
C GLU A 189 5.76 7.29 -20.34
N THR A 190 4.98 6.80 -19.38
CA THR A 190 3.62 7.30 -19.12
C THR A 190 3.43 7.91 -17.73
N GLY A 191 4.41 7.76 -16.83
CA GLY A 191 4.28 8.11 -15.41
C GLY A 191 3.21 7.28 -14.66
N SER A 192 2.59 6.29 -15.33
CA SER A 192 1.54 5.45 -14.79
C SER A 192 2.11 4.20 -14.13
N VAL A 193 1.30 3.54 -13.32
CA VAL A 193 1.60 2.23 -12.75
C VAL A 193 1.70 1.22 -13.90
N HIS A 194 2.77 0.43 -13.88
CA HIS A 194 2.99 -0.66 -14.81
C HIS A 194 3.03 -1.99 -14.06
N THR A 195 2.40 -3.01 -14.63
CA THR A 195 2.35 -4.36 -14.07
C THR A 195 2.72 -5.40 -15.12
N ALA A 196 3.47 -6.42 -14.71
CA ALA A 196 3.84 -7.53 -15.57
C ALA A 196 3.75 -8.86 -14.80
N LEU A 197 3.13 -9.87 -15.41
CA LEU A 197 2.94 -11.18 -14.82
C LEU A 197 4.08 -12.12 -15.26
N PHE A 198 4.68 -12.81 -14.30
CA PHE A 198 5.73 -13.79 -14.51
C PHE A 198 5.27 -15.13 -13.97
N LYS A 199 5.55 -16.20 -14.71
CA LYS A 199 5.36 -17.58 -14.25
C LYS A 199 6.70 -18.28 -14.22
N LYS A 200 6.96 -19.02 -13.14
CA LYS A 200 8.12 -19.89 -13.05
C LYS A 200 8.04 -20.93 -14.18
N GLN A 201 9.12 -21.10 -14.95
CA GLN A 201 9.21 -22.22 -15.89
C GLN A 201 9.39 -23.50 -15.08
N ALA A 202 8.57 -24.51 -15.40
CA ALA A 202 8.66 -25.87 -14.88
C ALA A 202 9.98 -26.54 -15.30
#